data_AF-A0A8W8I568-F1
#
_entry.id   AF-A0A8W8I568-F1
#
_cell.length_a   1.000
_cell.length_b   1.000
_cell.length_c   1.000
_cell.angle_alpha   90.00
_cell.angle_beta   90.00
_cell.angle_gamma   90.00
#
_symmetry.space_group_name_H-M   'P 1'
#
loop_
_entity.id
_entity.type
_entity.pdbx_description
1 polymer ?
#
loop_
_entity_poly.entity_id
_entity_poly.type
_entity_poly.pdbx_seq_one_letter_code
_entity_poly.pdbx_strand_id
1 'polypeptide(L)'
;MQEVQESHLEEFYIPQLKALGYEGEYLRRTGGKVDGCATFYKKDKFSVEEARHVHYFQEGSSLTNRDNVGLILRLIPLNGQEGFCVANTHLLYNPKRGDIKLLQLVKLLAELDHMIPDFRSVPVILCGDFNARPHSFMYKFISQGYLRYHGLPIEGISAQRYGKGRKLLDMGLIPSNLTISDQCHYLEEQHVKMLRESPVLEGQFHTYHSSPYHHFHFPQVSQNSGFLWHKFHLISAYKHFIERTGEPEVTTQTNPFDSSVVDYVFYTVDGRESKSRRGNFSNRNVQEGRIKLLGRLGLLSQGEISSVGNLPNFQNPSDHMPLMVKFLLT
;
A
#
# COMPACT_ATOMS: atom_id res chain seq x y z
N MET A 1 -8.87 -8.39 4.10
CA MET A 1 -9.26 -8.20 5.52
C MET A 1 -8.00 -8.02 6.33
N GLN A 2 -8.06 -7.14 7.33
CA GLN A 2 -6.98 -6.82 8.26
C GLN A 2 -7.47 -7.08 9.69
N GLU A 3 -6.55 -7.14 10.66
CA GLU A 3 -6.85 -7.44 12.07
C GLU A 3 -7.64 -8.74 12.28
N VAL A 4 -7.43 -9.73 11.40
CA VAL A 4 -8.09 -11.02 11.51
C VAL A 4 -7.39 -11.82 12.60
N GLN A 5 -8.04 -11.96 13.75
CA GLN A 5 -7.52 -12.76 14.86
C GLN A 5 -7.51 -14.26 14.50
N GLU A 6 -6.38 -14.93 14.75
CA GLU A 6 -6.14 -16.32 14.38
C GLU A 6 -7.15 -17.30 15.00
N SER A 7 -7.53 -17.13 16.28
CA SER A 7 -8.54 -17.98 16.91
C SER A 7 -9.91 -17.87 16.21
N HIS A 8 -10.32 -16.65 15.85
CA HIS A 8 -11.58 -16.41 15.14
C HIS A 8 -11.53 -16.87 13.67
N LEU A 9 -10.32 -16.98 13.09
CA LEU A 9 -10.15 -17.47 11.73
C LEU A 9 -10.68 -18.90 11.59
N GLU A 10 -10.23 -19.78 12.48
CA GLU A 10 -10.63 -21.19 12.47
C GLU A 10 -12.05 -21.40 13.02
N GLU A 11 -12.41 -20.69 14.08
CA GLU A 11 -13.70 -20.88 14.76
C GLU A 11 -14.89 -20.26 14.00
N PHE A 12 -14.66 -19.18 13.25
CA PHE A 12 -15.73 -18.40 12.63
C PHE A 12 -15.49 -18.14 11.14
N TYR A 13 -14.41 -17.45 10.76
CA TYR A 13 -14.28 -16.95 9.38
C TYR A 13 -14.19 -18.09 8.35
N ILE A 14 -13.33 -19.08 8.55
CA ILE A 14 -13.15 -20.19 7.61
C ILE A 14 -14.46 -20.99 7.45
N PRO A 15 -15.13 -21.46 8.52
CA PRO A 15 -16.40 -22.18 8.38
C PRO A 15 -17.48 -21.38 7.64
N GLN A 16 -17.69 -20.12 8.04
CA GLN A 16 -18.75 -19.28 7.44
C GLN A 16 -18.45 -18.94 5.99
N LEU A 17 -17.20 -18.58 5.67
CA LEU A 17 -16.81 -18.19 4.31
C LEU A 17 -16.75 -19.42 3.38
N LYS A 18 -16.29 -20.58 3.84
CA LYS A 18 -16.36 -21.84 3.07
C LYS A 18 -17.79 -22.23 2.74
N ALA A 19 -18.72 -22.10 3.69
CA ALA A 19 -20.14 -22.35 3.45
C ALA A 19 -20.72 -21.41 2.36
N LEU A 20 -20.18 -20.19 2.26
CA LEU A 20 -20.50 -19.23 1.20
C LEU A 20 -19.69 -19.43 -0.09
N GLY A 21 -18.90 -20.51 -0.22
CA GLY A 21 -18.11 -20.82 -1.41
C GLY A 21 -16.82 -20.02 -1.57
N TYR A 22 -16.30 -19.45 -0.48
CA TYR A 22 -14.98 -18.80 -0.45
C TYR A 22 -13.89 -19.76 0.03
N GLU A 23 -12.71 -19.58 -0.51
CA GLU A 23 -11.43 -20.07 0.04
C GLU A 23 -10.53 -18.86 0.28
N GLY A 24 -9.46 -19.02 1.04
CA GLY A 24 -8.60 -17.87 1.35
C GLY A 24 -7.27 -18.24 1.96
N GLU A 25 -6.37 -17.27 1.86
CA GLU A 25 -5.04 -17.30 2.45
C GLU A 25 -4.98 -16.35 3.64
N TYR A 26 -4.23 -16.73 4.67
CA TYR A 26 -4.04 -15.94 5.88
C TYR A 26 -2.57 -15.89 6.26
N LEU A 27 -2.13 -14.70 6.65
CA LEU A 27 -0.81 -14.48 7.22
C LEU A 27 -0.93 -13.75 8.55
N ARG A 28 -0.62 -14.45 9.64
CA ARG A 28 -0.46 -13.86 10.97
C ARG A 28 0.74 -12.92 10.99
N ARG A 29 0.61 -11.84 11.75
CA ARG A 29 1.74 -10.99 12.12
C ARG A 29 2.79 -11.77 12.93
N THR A 30 4.03 -11.32 12.86
CA THR A 30 5.15 -11.94 13.60
C THR A 30 5.16 -11.50 15.07
N GLY A 31 6.18 -11.87 15.85
CA GLY A 31 6.42 -11.31 17.19
C GLY A 31 5.34 -11.61 18.23
N GLY A 32 4.67 -12.77 18.12
CA GLY A 32 3.63 -13.21 19.06
C GLY A 32 2.30 -12.47 18.94
N LYS A 33 2.10 -11.69 17.86
CA LYS A 33 0.79 -11.09 17.55
C LYS A 33 -0.19 -12.18 17.14
N VAL A 34 -1.46 -11.98 17.50
CA VAL A 34 -2.54 -12.96 17.29
C VAL A 34 -3.40 -12.62 16.08
N ASP A 35 -3.20 -11.45 15.49
CA ASP A 35 -3.92 -10.93 14.33
C ASP A 35 -3.08 -10.97 13.04
N GLY A 36 -3.73 -10.86 11.88
CA GLY A 36 -3.08 -10.90 10.59
C GLY A 36 -3.90 -10.34 9.44
N CYS A 37 -3.42 -10.57 8.23
CA CYS A 37 -4.12 -10.26 6.99
C CYS A 37 -4.70 -11.54 6.38
N ALA A 38 -5.96 -11.49 5.94
CA ALA A 38 -6.59 -12.57 5.19
C ALA A 38 -7.14 -12.06 3.87
N THR A 39 -7.03 -12.87 2.82
CA THR A 39 -7.65 -12.61 1.52
C THR A 39 -8.44 -13.83 1.09
N PHE A 40 -9.75 -13.65 0.94
CA PHE A 40 -10.68 -14.68 0.51
C PHE A 40 -11.16 -14.42 -0.92
N TYR A 41 -11.33 -15.49 -1.69
CA TYR A 41 -11.76 -15.48 -3.08
C TYR A 41 -12.83 -16.55 -3.32
N LYS A 42 -13.71 -16.30 -4.29
CA LYS A 42 -14.75 -17.25 -4.72
C LYS A 42 -14.13 -18.40 -5.48
N LYS A 43 -14.16 -19.61 -4.92
CA LYS A 43 -13.48 -20.79 -5.50
C LYS A 43 -14.09 -21.27 -6.83
N ASP A 44 -15.34 -20.90 -7.08
CA ASP A 44 -16.04 -21.16 -8.35
C ASP A 44 -15.72 -20.12 -9.44
N LYS A 45 -14.97 -19.06 -9.10
CA LYS A 45 -14.58 -18.00 -10.04
C LYS A 45 -13.08 -17.91 -10.26
N PHE A 46 -12.28 -18.20 -9.24
CA PHE A 46 -10.84 -18.02 -9.28
C PHE A 46 -10.11 -19.21 -8.65
N SER A 47 -8.95 -19.55 -9.21
CA SER A 47 -7.91 -20.33 -8.56
C SER A 47 -6.73 -19.43 -8.16
N VAL A 48 -5.93 -19.88 -7.19
CA VAL A 48 -4.67 -19.23 -6.81
C VAL A 48 -3.54 -19.89 -7.57
N GLU A 49 -2.78 -19.10 -8.33
CA GLU A 49 -1.55 -19.54 -9.02
C GLU A 49 -0.34 -19.40 -8.10
N GLU A 50 -0.23 -18.28 -7.38
CA GLU A 50 0.83 -18.01 -6.41
C GLU A 50 0.28 -17.23 -5.22
N ALA A 51 0.70 -17.58 -4.01
CA ALA A 51 0.47 -16.81 -2.80
C ALA A 51 1.83 -16.40 -2.22
N ARG A 52 1.98 -15.12 -1.89
CA ARG A 52 3.23 -14.56 -1.37
C ARG A 52 3.00 -13.86 -0.04
N HIS A 53 3.71 -14.36 0.96
CA HIS A 53 3.70 -13.84 2.32
C HIS A 53 4.79 -12.79 2.49
N VAL A 54 4.39 -11.57 2.87
CA VAL A 54 5.30 -10.44 3.02
C VAL A 54 5.48 -10.12 4.50
N HIS A 55 6.61 -10.57 5.06
CA HIS A 55 7.02 -10.17 6.41
C HIS A 55 7.83 -8.88 6.33
N TYR A 56 7.38 -7.82 7.03
CA TYR A 56 8.14 -6.58 7.10
C TYR A 56 9.21 -6.60 8.19
N PHE A 57 9.07 -7.50 9.16
CA PHE A 57 10.09 -7.74 10.17
C PHE A 57 11.33 -8.39 9.53
N GLN A 58 12.49 -7.81 9.74
CA GLN A 58 13.80 -8.39 9.45
C GLN A 58 14.80 -7.94 10.51
N GLU A 59 15.64 -8.86 10.95
CA GLU A 59 16.70 -8.58 11.91
C GLU A 59 17.77 -7.63 11.31
N GLY A 60 18.49 -6.93 12.17
CA GLY A 60 19.62 -6.09 11.78
C GLY A 60 19.30 -4.62 11.48
N SER A 61 18.05 -4.17 11.57
CA SER A 61 17.72 -2.73 11.43
C SER A 61 16.56 -2.25 12.30
N SER A 62 16.68 -1.02 12.81
CA SER A 62 15.61 -0.33 13.55
C SER A 62 14.45 0.17 12.65
N LEU A 63 14.59 0.04 11.33
CA LEU A 63 13.55 0.37 10.34
C LEU A 63 12.71 -0.86 9.96
N THR A 64 13.20 -2.08 10.21
CA THR A 64 12.53 -3.35 9.89
C THR A 64 12.17 -4.14 11.14
N ASN A 65 12.00 -3.49 12.29
CA ASN A 65 11.72 -4.14 13.57
C ASN A 65 10.23 -4.09 13.96
N ARG A 66 9.34 -4.25 12.98
CA ARG A 66 7.89 -4.22 13.19
C ARG A 66 7.22 -5.42 12.55
N ASP A 67 6.31 -6.02 13.31
CA ASP A 67 5.65 -7.28 12.97
C ASP A 67 4.46 -7.16 12.01
N ASN A 68 4.31 -6.03 11.34
CA ASN A 68 3.29 -5.88 10.31
C ASN A 68 3.58 -6.85 9.15
N VAL A 69 2.53 -7.18 8.40
CA VAL A 69 2.62 -8.12 7.27
C VAL A 69 1.78 -7.65 6.08
N GLY A 70 2.09 -8.19 4.90
CA GLY A 70 1.26 -8.11 3.71
C GLY A 70 1.09 -9.49 3.08
N LEU A 71 0.08 -9.64 2.23
CA LEU A 71 -0.28 -10.87 1.54
C LEU A 71 -0.62 -10.53 0.10
N ILE A 72 0.03 -11.19 -0.86
CA ILE A 72 -0.23 -11.02 -2.28
C ILE A 72 -0.71 -12.35 -2.85
N LEU A 73 -1.83 -12.35 -3.57
CA LEU A 73 -2.28 -13.51 -4.34
C LEU A 73 -2.33 -13.18 -5.83
N ARG A 74 -1.83 -14.09 -6.63
CA ARG A 74 -2.03 -14.18 -8.07
C ARG A 74 -3.25 -15.05 -8.34
N LEU A 75 -4.34 -14.43 -8.79
CA LEU A 75 -5.63 -15.10 -9.03
C LEU A 75 -5.86 -15.30 -10.52
N ILE A 76 -6.25 -16.51 -10.92
CA ILE A 76 -6.60 -16.88 -12.29
C ILE A 76 -8.11 -17.10 -12.40
N PRO A 77 -8.82 -16.35 -13.25
CA PRO A 77 -10.23 -16.62 -13.57
C PRO A 77 -10.45 -18.01 -14.18
N LEU A 78 -11.44 -18.74 -13.68
CA LEU A 78 -11.77 -20.09 -14.19
C LEU A 78 -12.47 -20.09 -15.56
N ASN A 79 -12.82 -18.91 -16.08
CA ASN A 79 -13.44 -18.74 -17.40
C ASN A 79 -12.40 -18.60 -18.54
N GLY A 80 -11.11 -18.78 -18.26
CA GLY A 80 -10.03 -18.73 -19.25
C GLY A 80 -9.43 -17.34 -19.50
N GLN A 81 -9.87 -16.30 -18.78
CA GLN A 81 -9.22 -14.99 -18.83
C GLN A 81 -7.87 -15.00 -18.12
N GLU A 82 -6.96 -14.09 -18.50
CA GLU A 82 -5.69 -13.91 -17.82
C GLU A 82 -5.84 -13.41 -16.38
N GLY A 83 -4.93 -13.85 -15.51
CA GLY A 83 -4.94 -13.51 -14.09
C GLY A 83 -4.67 -12.04 -13.75
N PHE A 84 -4.94 -11.72 -12.48
CA PHE A 84 -4.63 -10.44 -11.84
C PHE A 84 -4.06 -10.69 -10.42
N CYS A 85 -3.44 -9.69 -9.83
CA CYS A 85 -2.92 -9.78 -8.47
C CYS A 85 -3.78 -8.99 -7.48
N VAL A 86 -3.97 -9.54 -6.29
CA VAL A 86 -4.58 -8.87 -5.15
C VAL A 86 -3.56 -8.80 -4.03
N ALA A 87 -3.11 -7.59 -3.70
CA ALA A 87 -2.30 -7.32 -2.53
C ALA A 87 -3.18 -6.81 -1.38
N ASN A 88 -2.90 -7.28 -0.17
CA ASN A 88 -3.56 -6.87 1.06
C ASN A 88 -2.49 -6.58 2.11
N THR A 89 -2.58 -5.46 2.83
CA THR A 89 -1.64 -5.13 3.90
C THR A 89 -2.30 -4.39 5.06
N HIS A 90 -1.64 -4.44 6.21
CA HIS A 90 -1.91 -3.55 7.33
C HIS A 90 -0.58 -2.93 7.79
N LEU A 91 -0.33 -1.68 7.35
CA LEU A 91 0.91 -0.96 7.64
C LEU A 91 0.96 -0.48 9.10
N LEU A 92 2.16 -0.18 9.59
CA LEU A 92 2.39 0.28 10.96
C LEU A 92 1.45 1.44 11.34
N TYR A 93 0.76 1.34 12.47
CA TYR A 93 -0.11 2.42 12.97
C TYR A 93 0.67 3.70 13.38
N ASN A 94 1.80 3.56 14.08
CA ASN A 94 2.47 4.67 14.79
C ASN A 94 2.69 5.93 13.91
N PRO A 95 2.04 7.06 14.23
CA PRO A 95 2.06 8.27 13.40
C PRO A 95 3.42 8.95 13.33
N LYS A 96 4.32 8.66 14.28
CA LYS A 96 5.69 9.22 14.32
C LYS A 96 6.69 8.45 13.48
N ARG A 97 6.29 7.32 12.88
CA ARG A 97 7.18 6.39 12.16
C ARG A 97 6.81 6.23 10.69
N GLY A 98 6.64 7.36 10.01
CA GLY A 98 6.44 7.40 8.57
C GLY A 98 7.59 6.80 7.77
N ASP A 99 8.81 6.81 8.31
CA ASP A 99 9.99 6.10 7.81
C ASP A 99 9.72 4.59 7.68
N ILE A 100 9.22 3.95 8.74
CA ILE A 100 8.88 2.53 8.70
C ILE A 100 7.72 2.26 7.75
N LYS A 101 6.65 3.07 7.80
CA LYS A 101 5.48 2.88 6.91
C LYS A 101 5.88 2.93 5.43
N LEU A 102 6.72 3.90 5.07
CA LEU A 102 7.21 4.04 3.70
C LEU A 102 8.08 2.85 3.30
N LEU A 103 8.97 2.37 4.17
CA LEU A 103 9.79 1.18 3.91
C LEU A 103 8.93 -0.10 3.77
N GLN A 104 7.88 -0.26 4.59
CA GLN A 104 6.94 -1.38 4.47
C GLN A 104 6.22 -1.36 3.12
N LEU A 105 5.80 -0.18 2.67
CA LEU A 105 5.21 0.00 1.35
C LEU A 105 6.22 -0.31 0.23
N VAL A 106 7.46 0.20 0.33
CA VAL A 106 8.54 -0.12 -0.64
C VAL A 106 8.76 -1.63 -0.74
N LYS A 107 8.81 -2.34 0.40
CA LYS A 107 8.93 -3.80 0.42
C LYS A 107 7.71 -4.48 -0.23
N LEU A 108 6.49 -4.06 0.07
CA LEU A 108 5.29 -4.62 -0.57
C LEU A 108 5.30 -4.44 -2.10
N LEU A 109 5.71 -3.26 -2.56
CA LEU A 109 5.83 -2.97 -3.99
C LEU A 109 6.94 -3.79 -4.66
N ALA A 110 8.05 -4.04 -3.97
CA ALA A 110 9.12 -4.93 -4.47
C ALA A 110 8.67 -6.40 -4.56
N GLU A 111 7.86 -6.87 -3.62
CA GLU A 111 7.28 -8.21 -3.71
C GLU A 111 6.28 -8.33 -4.87
N LEU A 112 5.46 -7.30 -5.08
CA LEU A 112 4.59 -7.22 -6.26
C LEU A 112 5.40 -7.19 -7.56
N ASP A 113 6.47 -6.40 -7.62
CA ASP A 113 7.35 -6.29 -8.79
C ASP A 113 8.01 -7.62 -9.13
N HIS A 114 8.46 -8.34 -8.11
CA HIS A 114 9.09 -9.64 -8.27
C HIS A 114 8.11 -10.76 -8.65
N MET A 115 6.85 -10.70 -8.18
CA MET A 115 5.78 -11.59 -8.64
C MET A 115 5.31 -11.24 -10.07
N ILE A 116 5.44 -9.97 -10.47
CA ILE A 116 4.90 -9.44 -11.73
C ILE A 116 6.02 -8.77 -12.54
N PRO A 117 6.82 -9.57 -13.29
CA PRO A 117 7.90 -9.02 -14.10
C PRO A 117 7.39 -7.99 -15.12
N ASP A 118 6.27 -8.28 -15.77
CA ASP A 118 5.58 -7.37 -16.69
C ASP A 118 4.27 -6.83 -16.09
N PHE A 119 4.30 -5.60 -15.58
CA PHE A 119 3.12 -4.98 -14.96
C PHE A 119 2.02 -4.58 -15.95
N ARG A 120 2.33 -4.48 -17.25
CA ARG A 120 1.32 -4.10 -18.25
C ARG A 120 0.40 -5.27 -18.58
N SER A 121 0.92 -6.49 -18.44
CA SER A 121 0.13 -7.70 -18.67
C SER A 121 -0.68 -8.13 -17.45
N VAL A 122 -0.38 -7.63 -16.25
CA VAL A 122 -1.04 -8.09 -15.01
C VAL A 122 -1.63 -6.93 -14.20
N PRO A 123 -2.97 -6.81 -14.16
CA PRO A 123 -3.63 -5.87 -13.28
C PRO A 123 -3.34 -6.16 -11.81
N VAL A 124 -3.20 -5.11 -11.01
CA VAL A 124 -3.04 -5.20 -9.56
C VAL A 124 -4.20 -4.47 -8.89
N ILE A 125 -4.84 -5.13 -7.92
CA ILE A 125 -5.69 -4.51 -6.92
C ILE A 125 -4.88 -4.50 -5.62
N LEU A 126 -4.67 -3.32 -5.04
CA LEU A 126 -3.94 -3.13 -3.79
C LEU A 126 -4.89 -2.60 -2.72
N CYS A 127 -5.22 -3.47 -1.77
CA CYS A 127 -6.12 -3.22 -0.63
C CYS A 127 -5.32 -3.08 0.66
N GLY A 128 -5.89 -2.40 1.66
CA GLY A 128 -5.34 -2.42 3.01
C GLY A 128 -5.73 -1.25 3.88
N ASP A 129 -5.38 -1.37 5.16
CA ASP A 129 -5.23 -0.23 6.06
C ASP A 129 -3.78 0.26 5.95
N PHE A 130 -3.62 1.43 5.34
CA PHE A 130 -2.32 2.05 5.12
C PHE A 130 -1.90 2.93 6.30
N ASN A 131 -2.81 3.20 7.24
CA ASN A 131 -2.62 4.14 8.33
C ASN A 131 -2.04 5.48 7.83
N ALA A 132 -2.58 5.99 6.73
CA ALA A 132 -2.17 7.24 6.10
C ALA A 132 -3.34 7.94 5.41
N ARG A 133 -3.37 9.27 5.50
CA ARG A 133 -4.46 10.08 4.95
C ARG A 133 -4.26 10.41 3.46
N PRO A 134 -5.32 10.78 2.71
CA PRO A 134 -5.23 10.99 1.26
C PRO A 134 -4.30 12.14 0.82
N HIS A 135 -4.01 13.09 1.71
CA HIS A 135 -3.11 14.22 1.44
C HIS A 135 -1.64 13.94 1.81
N SER A 136 -1.36 12.74 2.33
CA SER A 136 -0.03 12.32 2.78
C SER A 136 0.97 12.13 1.65
N PHE A 137 2.27 12.16 1.96
CA PHE A 137 3.29 11.86 0.94
C PHE A 137 3.28 10.40 0.49
N MET A 138 2.85 9.47 1.36
CA MET A 138 2.73 8.07 1.01
C MET A 138 1.60 7.82 0.01
N TYR A 139 0.44 8.48 0.19
CA TYR A 139 -0.65 8.42 -0.81
C TYR A 139 -0.20 8.98 -2.16
N LYS A 140 0.56 10.10 -2.14
CA LYS A 140 1.16 10.67 -3.36
C LYS A 140 2.15 9.71 -4.02
N PHE A 141 2.99 9.03 -3.25
CA PHE A 141 3.92 8.04 -3.79
C PHE A 141 3.18 6.95 -4.56
N ILE A 142 2.21 6.27 -3.93
CA ILE A 142 1.36 5.23 -4.55
C ILE A 142 0.70 5.76 -5.83
N SER A 143 0.14 6.98 -5.74
CA SER A 143 -0.67 7.55 -6.81
C SER A 143 0.12 8.29 -7.90
N GLN A 144 1.43 8.53 -7.72
CA GLN A 144 2.29 9.17 -8.72
C GLN A 144 3.35 8.23 -9.29
N GLY A 145 3.68 7.16 -8.57
CA GLY A 145 4.81 6.30 -8.93
C GLY A 145 6.17 6.90 -8.59
N TYR A 146 6.21 8.03 -7.88
CA TYR A 146 7.45 8.73 -7.53
C TYR A 146 7.32 9.56 -6.25
N LEU A 147 8.38 9.61 -5.46
CA LEU A 147 8.50 10.46 -4.27
C LEU A 147 9.95 10.87 -4.03
N ARG A 148 10.23 12.18 -3.98
CA ARG A 148 11.43 12.71 -3.31
C ARG A 148 11.18 12.73 -1.81
N TYR A 149 11.73 11.77 -1.07
CA TYR A 149 11.48 11.63 0.37
C TYR A 149 12.51 12.39 1.24
N HIS A 150 13.72 12.61 0.73
CA HIS A 150 14.75 13.30 1.50
C HIS A 150 14.33 14.73 1.87
N GLY A 151 14.43 15.05 3.16
CA GLY A 151 14.02 16.33 3.73
C GLY A 151 12.52 16.46 4.01
N LEU A 152 11.71 15.42 3.76
CA LEU A 152 10.30 15.43 4.14
C LEU A 152 10.12 15.17 5.64
N PRO A 153 9.17 15.84 6.32
CA PRO A 153 8.84 15.51 7.71
C PRO A 153 8.33 14.07 7.83
N ILE A 154 8.89 13.29 8.76
CA ILE A 154 8.52 11.88 8.95
C ILE A 154 7.02 11.71 9.23
N GLU A 155 6.43 12.58 10.05
CA GLU A 155 4.99 12.55 10.37
C GLU A 155 4.12 12.95 9.15
N GLY A 156 4.66 13.73 8.21
CA GLY A 156 3.98 14.10 6.97
C GLY A 156 3.86 12.95 5.97
N ILE A 157 4.62 11.88 6.16
CA ILE A 157 4.58 10.70 5.28
C ILE A 157 3.23 10.02 5.34
N SER A 158 2.65 9.86 6.54
CA SER A 158 1.29 9.34 6.72
C SER A 158 0.25 10.43 6.98
N ALA A 159 0.66 11.62 7.45
CA ALA A 159 -0.20 12.75 7.77
C ALA A 159 -1.38 12.41 8.71
N GLN A 160 -1.22 11.42 9.59
CA GLN A 160 -2.24 11.02 10.57
C GLN A 160 -2.50 12.08 11.65
N ARG A 161 -1.53 12.96 11.89
CA ARG A 161 -1.65 14.04 12.89
C ARG A 161 -1.38 15.39 12.25
N TYR A 162 -2.10 16.40 12.72
CA TYR A 162 -1.83 17.79 12.37
C TYR A 162 -0.59 18.28 13.12
N GLY A 163 0.38 18.83 12.38
CA GLY A 163 1.59 19.40 12.96
C GLY A 163 2.79 19.31 12.03
N LYS A 164 3.76 20.21 12.22
CA LYS A 164 5.06 20.13 11.56
C LYS A 164 5.94 19.21 12.38
N GLY A 165 6.02 17.93 11.99
CA GLY A 165 6.99 16.99 12.56
C GLY A 165 8.39 17.59 12.46
N ARG A 166 9.17 17.54 13.56
CA ARG A 166 10.51 18.16 13.61
C ARG A 166 11.58 17.31 12.95
N LYS A 167 11.39 15.98 12.93
CA LYS A 167 12.34 15.03 12.34
C LYS A 167 12.05 14.88 10.85
N LEU A 168 13.08 15.07 10.04
CA LEU A 168 13.03 14.89 8.61
C LEU A 168 13.55 13.50 8.23
N LEU A 169 13.08 12.96 7.12
CA LEU A 169 13.67 11.78 6.50
C LEU A 169 15.04 12.13 5.93
N ASP A 170 16.02 11.34 6.32
CA ASP A 170 17.31 11.31 5.66
C ASP A 170 17.30 10.28 4.51
N MET A 171 18.36 10.27 3.70
CA MET A 171 18.56 9.40 2.55
C MET A 171 18.55 7.91 2.91
N GLY A 172 19.06 7.53 4.08
CA GLY A 172 19.14 6.12 4.54
C GLY A 172 17.80 5.52 4.95
N LEU A 173 16.89 5.30 4.00
CA LEU A 173 15.56 4.73 4.22
C LEU A 173 15.52 3.21 4.08
N ILE A 174 16.30 2.65 3.15
CA ILE A 174 16.37 1.22 2.83
C ILE A 174 17.65 0.64 3.46
N PRO A 175 17.55 -0.15 4.54
CA PRO A 175 18.68 -0.87 5.12
C PRO A 175 19.45 -1.72 4.10
N SER A 176 20.78 -1.83 4.24
CA SER A 176 21.66 -2.54 3.29
C SER A 176 21.46 -4.07 3.23
N ASN A 177 20.78 -4.64 4.23
CA ASN A 177 20.35 -6.04 4.23
C ASN A 177 19.07 -6.26 3.41
N LEU A 178 18.29 -5.19 3.14
CA LEU A 178 17.22 -5.22 2.15
C LEU A 178 17.83 -4.95 0.77
N THR A 179 17.88 -5.98 -0.06
CA THR A 179 18.36 -5.90 -1.45
C THR A 179 17.31 -5.25 -2.36
N ILE A 180 16.74 -4.12 -1.96
CA ILE A 180 15.68 -3.40 -2.70
C ILE A 180 16.22 -2.08 -3.22
N SER A 181 15.98 -1.76 -4.49
CA SER A 181 16.38 -0.49 -5.11
C SER A 181 15.44 0.66 -4.77
N ASP A 182 15.83 1.87 -5.15
CA ASP A 182 14.97 3.05 -5.12
C ASP A 182 13.73 2.91 -6.04
N GLN A 183 13.75 1.99 -7.00
CA GLN A 183 12.64 1.71 -7.91
C GLN A 183 11.68 0.63 -7.40
N CYS A 184 11.78 0.25 -6.13
CA CYS A 184 10.98 -0.81 -5.50
C CYS A 184 11.05 -2.13 -6.26
N HIS A 185 12.25 -2.57 -6.66
CA HIS A 185 12.49 -3.92 -7.17
C HIS A 185 13.66 -4.55 -6.41
N TYR A 186 13.71 -5.89 -6.39
CA TYR A 186 14.86 -6.59 -5.83
C TYR A 186 16.09 -6.41 -6.74
N LEU A 187 17.24 -6.26 -6.10
CA LEU A 187 18.54 -6.13 -6.73
C LEU A 187 19.14 -7.50 -6.98
N GLU A 188 19.68 -7.69 -8.18
CA GLU A 188 20.52 -8.85 -8.48
C GLU A 188 21.83 -8.81 -7.68
N GLU A 189 22.41 -9.98 -7.41
CA GLU A 189 23.61 -10.12 -6.59
C GLU A 189 24.80 -9.29 -7.12
N GLN A 190 24.99 -9.24 -8.44
CA GLN A 190 26.02 -8.41 -9.06
C GLN A 190 25.86 -6.91 -8.75
N HIS A 191 24.62 -6.43 -8.72
CA HIS A 191 24.32 -5.04 -8.40
C HIS A 191 24.47 -4.75 -6.91
N VAL A 192 24.10 -5.71 -6.05
CA VAL A 192 24.36 -5.63 -4.61
C VAL A 192 25.86 -5.54 -4.34
N LYS A 193 26.67 -6.37 -5.01
CA LYS A 193 28.13 -6.35 -4.90
C LYS A 193 28.70 -5.01 -5.35
N MET A 194 28.29 -4.51 -6.52
CA MET A 194 28.67 -3.19 -7.03
C MET A 194 28.34 -2.06 -6.04
N LEU A 195 27.14 -2.08 -5.46
CA LEU A 195 26.68 -1.13 -4.45
C LEU A 195 27.32 -1.32 -3.06
N ARG A 196 28.12 -2.37 -2.84
CA ARG A 196 28.87 -2.60 -1.59
C ARG A 196 30.37 -2.33 -1.75
N GLU A 197 30.91 -2.48 -2.96
CA GLU A 197 32.34 -2.32 -3.28
C GLU A 197 32.70 -0.91 -3.81
N SER A 198 31.72 -0.08 -4.15
CA SER A 198 31.99 1.31 -4.56
C SER A 198 32.75 2.09 -3.47
N PRO A 199 33.91 2.71 -3.77
CA PRO A 199 34.75 3.39 -2.77
C PRO A 199 34.08 4.61 -2.10
N VAL A 200 32.88 5.00 -2.55
CA VAL A 200 32.00 5.96 -1.88
C VAL A 200 31.45 5.41 -0.54
N LEU A 201 31.55 4.09 -0.31
CA LEU A 201 30.82 3.36 0.73
C LEU A 201 31.58 3.13 2.05
N GLU A 202 32.85 3.54 2.16
CA GLU A 202 33.61 3.41 3.43
C GLU A 202 33.12 4.35 4.56
N GLY A 203 31.99 5.05 4.37
CA GLY A 203 31.35 5.76 5.47
C GLY A 203 30.22 6.73 5.12
N GLN A 204 29.81 6.89 3.85
CA GLN A 204 28.78 7.86 3.47
C GLN A 204 27.90 7.33 2.32
N PHE A 205 26.72 6.79 2.63
CA PHE A 205 25.65 6.59 1.64
C PHE A 205 25.05 7.94 1.24
N HIS A 206 25.80 8.78 0.54
CA HIS A 206 25.30 10.05 0.05
C HIS A 206 25.71 10.31 -1.41
N THR A 207 24.68 10.61 -2.20
CA THR A 207 24.68 11.41 -3.44
C THR A 207 25.09 10.72 -4.75
N TYR A 208 24.13 10.03 -5.37
CA TYR A 208 23.91 10.23 -6.80
C TYR A 208 22.90 11.38 -6.96
N HIS A 209 23.40 12.59 -7.18
CA HIS A 209 22.58 13.75 -7.54
C HIS A 209 22.21 13.66 -9.01
N SER A 210 20.96 13.31 -9.32
CA SER A 210 20.40 13.54 -10.65
C SER A 210 18.92 13.94 -10.55
N SER A 211 18.66 15.23 -10.77
CA SER A 211 17.34 15.76 -11.11
C SER A 211 16.74 15.00 -12.31
N PRO A 212 15.43 14.69 -12.36
CA PRO A 212 14.83 13.94 -13.48
C PRO A 212 14.79 14.69 -14.82
N TYR A 213 15.29 15.93 -14.89
CA TYR A 213 15.11 16.81 -16.06
C TYR A 213 16.34 16.95 -16.97
N HIS A 214 17.45 16.25 -16.73
CA HIS A 214 18.59 16.29 -17.64
C HIS A 214 19.11 14.91 -17.98
N HIS A 215 19.20 14.66 -19.29
CA HIS A 215 19.87 13.54 -19.92
C HIS A 215 21.24 13.27 -19.31
N PHE A 216 21.33 12.25 -18.45
CA PHE A 216 22.59 11.64 -18.04
C PHE A 216 22.38 10.12 -17.95
N HIS A 217 23.34 9.38 -18.49
CA HIS A 217 23.44 7.92 -18.35
C HIS A 217 23.44 7.55 -16.87
N PHE A 218 22.30 7.09 -16.36
CA PHE A 218 22.18 6.50 -15.03
C PHE A 218 23.04 5.22 -14.96
N PRO A 219 23.78 4.93 -13.86
CA PRO A 219 23.91 3.54 -13.47
C PRO A 219 22.47 3.03 -13.24
N GLN A 220 22.06 1.97 -13.93
CA GLN A 220 20.65 1.52 -13.95
C GLN A 220 20.08 1.15 -12.56
N VAL A 221 20.92 1.14 -11.52
CA VAL A 221 20.61 0.67 -10.18
C VAL A 221 21.05 1.68 -9.12
N SER A 222 20.15 2.03 -8.19
CA SER A 222 20.41 2.90 -7.04
C SER A 222 19.64 2.44 -5.81
N GLN A 223 20.16 2.76 -4.62
CA GLN A 223 19.52 2.57 -3.32
C GLN A 223 19.86 3.76 -2.43
N ASN A 224 18.86 4.30 -1.72
CA ASN A 224 18.98 5.46 -0.83
C ASN A 224 19.37 6.78 -1.52
N SER A 225 18.90 7.03 -2.74
CA SER A 225 19.15 8.30 -3.45
C SER A 225 18.31 9.49 -2.96
N GLY A 226 17.44 9.32 -1.95
CA GLY A 226 16.50 10.36 -1.52
C GLY A 226 15.24 10.43 -2.35
N PHE A 227 15.12 9.54 -3.33
CA PHE A 227 14.02 9.40 -4.25
C PHE A 227 13.56 7.94 -4.29
N LEU A 228 12.26 7.74 -4.48
CA LEU A 228 11.65 6.44 -4.70
C LEU A 228 10.79 6.47 -5.95
N TRP A 229 10.72 5.35 -6.65
CA TRP A 229 9.87 5.12 -7.80
C TRP A 229 9.19 3.76 -7.72
N HIS A 230 8.07 3.59 -8.41
CA HIS A 230 7.50 2.27 -8.72
C HIS A 230 6.79 2.28 -10.07
N LYS A 231 6.76 1.12 -10.75
CA LYS A 231 6.20 0.99 -12.11
C LYS A 231 4.67 0.92 -12.16
N PHE A 232 4.00 0.66 -11.03
CA PHE A 232 2.55 0.48 -11.00
C PHE A 232 1.78 1.80 -11.13
N HIS A 233 0.91 1.91 -12.14
CA HIS A 233 0.02 3.06 -12.33
C HIS A 233 -1.25 2.94 -11.44
N LEU A 234 -1.10 3.05 -10.12
CA LEU A 234 -2.15 2.76 -9.13
C LEU A 234 -3.06 3.94 -8.76
N ILE A 235 -4.32 3.97 -9.16
CA ILE A 235 -5.29 4.98 -8.71
C ILE A 235 -6.22 4.43 -7.64
N SER A 236 -6.71 5.30 -6.72
CA SER A 236 -7.71 4.87 -5.75
C SER A 236 -9.08 4.73 -6.43
N ALA A 237 -9.81 3.68 -6.07
CA ALA A 237 -11.22 3.52 -6.45
C ALA A 237 -12.14 4.54 -5.76
N TYR A 238 -11.69 5.17 -4.66
CA TYR A 238 -12.42 6.18 -3.90
C TYR A 238 -11.93 7.59 -4.23
N LYS A 239 -12.83 8.59 -4.15
CA LYS A 239 -12.50 10.00 -4.44
C LYS A 239 -12.03 10.74 -3.19
N HIS A 240 -12.30 10.19 -2.01
CA HIS A 240 -12.02 10.75 -0.68
C HIS A 240 -12.90 11.94 -0.33
N PHE A 241 -13.98 12.15 -1.08
CA PHE A 241 -15.02 13.12 -0.82
C PHE A 241 -16.36 12.65 -1.39
N ILE A 242 -17.44 13.04 -0.73
CA ILE A 242 -18.81 12.79 -1.15
C ILE A 242 -19.18 13.80 -2.23
N GLU A 243 -19.47 13.35 -3.43
CA GLU A 243 -19.68 14.24 -4.59
C GLU A 243 -20.82 15.25 -4.39
N ARG A 244 -21.89 14.84 -3.69
CA ARG A 244 -23.07 15.68 -3.47
C ARG A 244 -22.84 16.82 -2.48
N THR A 245 -22.03 16.58 -1.44
CA THR A 245 -21.85 17.54 -0.33
C THR A 245 -20.46 18.19 -0.33
N GLY A 246 -19.48 17.55 -0.97
CA GLY A 246 -18.06 17.94 -0.93
C GLY A 246 -17.36 17.56 0.38
N GLU A 247 -18.05 16.93 1.32
CA GLU A 247 -17.49 16.51 2.60
C GLU A 247 -16.51 15.34 2.41
N PRO A 248 -15.45 15.23 3.25
CA PRO A 248 -14.57 14.08 3.22
C PRO A 248 -15.31 12.77 3.47
N GLU A 249 -15.00 11.74 2.68
CA GLU A 249 -15.37 10.37 3.01
C GLU A 249 -14.64 9.94 4.31
N VAL A 250 -15.20 8.99 5.06
CA VAL A 250 -14.60 8.45 6.29
C VAL A 250 -14.52 6.94 6.22
N THR A 251 -13.39 6.37 6.60
CA THR A 251 -13.20 4.92 6.72
C THR A 251 -13.08 4.46 8.17
N THR A 252 -12.70 5.33 9.10
CA THR A 252 -12.64 5.04 10.54
C THR A 252 -12.96 6.28 11.37
N GLN A 253 -13.73 6.10 12.45
CA GLN A 253 -14.09 7.17 13.39
C GLN A 253 -14.57 6.60 14.72
N THR A 254 -13.69 6.59 15.72
CA THR A 254 -14.02 6.11 17.07
C THR A 254 -14.58 7.18 17.99
N ASN A 255 -14.38 8.45 17.65
CA ASN A 255 -14.96 9.58 18.37
C ASN A 255 -15.37 10.70 17.39
N PRO A 256 -16.27 11.61 17.79
CA PRO A 256 -16.81 12.64 16.90
C PRO A 256 -15.79 13.63 16.34
N PHE A 257 -14.56 13.68 16.85
CA PHE A 257 -13.55 14.68 16.47
C PHE A 257 -12.34 14.08 15.73
N ASP A 258 -12.28 12.75 15.58
CA ASP A 258 -11.18 12.06 14.91
C ASP A 258 -11.74 11.06 13.89
N SER A 259 -12.02 11.58 12.70
CA SER A 259 -12.39 10.81 11.53
C SER A 259 -11.23 10.80 10.53
N SER A 260 -10.98 9.66 9.90
CA SER A 260 -9.93 9.54 8.88
C SER A 260 -10.34 8.64 7.73
N VAL A 261 -9.67 8.85 6.59
CA VAL A 261 -9.54 7.84 5.52
C VAL A 261 -8.14 7.26 5.65
N VAL A 262 -8.07 5.97 5.97
CA VAL A 262 -6.81 5.21 6.06
C VAL A 262 -6.85 3.90 5.28
N ASP A 263 -8.06 3.47 4.91
CA ASP A 263 -8.33 2.28 4.13
C ASP A 263 -8.47 2.62 2.66
N TYR A 264 -7.85 1.82 1.80
CA TYR A 264 -7.86 2.06 0.36
C TYR A 264 -8.04 0.78 -0.43
N VAL A 265 -8.70 0.94 -1.58
CA VAL A 265 -8.62 0.01 -2.72
C VAL A 265 -7.99 0.78 -3.87
N PHE A 266 -6.73 0.51 -4.15
CA PHE A 266 -6.04 0.99 -5.35
C PHE A 266 -6.13 -0.04 -6.46
N TYR A 267 -6.11 0.40 -7.71
CA TYR A 267 -6.02 -0.49 -8.86
C TYR A 267 -5.18 0.11 -9.98
N THR A 268 -4.54 -0.75 -10.77
CA THR A 268 -3.72 -0.35 -11.92
C THR A 268 -4.57 0.12 -13.09
N VAL A 269 -4.11 1.17 -13.76
CA VAL A 269 -4.65 1.69 -15.02
C VAL A 269 -3.54 1.75 -16.08
N ASP A 270 -3.86 1.70 -17.36
CA ASP A 270 -2.85 1.72 -18.42
C ASP A 270 -2.14 3.08 -18.49
N GLY A 271 -2.88 4.16 -18.25
CA GLY A 271 -2.35 5.52 -18.31
C GLY A 271 -3.05 6.48 -17.34
N ARG A 272 -2.30 7.49 -16.88
CA ARG A 272 -2.83 8.61 -16.10
C ARG A 272 -1.91 9.83 -16.18
N GLU A 273 -2.48 11.01 -16.04
CA GLU A 273 -1.74 12.23 -15.74
C GLU A 273 -1.90 12.59 -14.27
N SER A 274 -0.80 12.57 -13.52
CA SER A 274 -0.79 12.95 -12.12
C SER A 274 -0.35 14.42 -11.96
N LYS A 275 -1.28 15.29 -11.52
CA LYS A 275 -0.96 16.69 -11.23
C LYS A 275 -0.97 16.94 -9.72
N SER A 276 0.07 17.61 -9.23
CA SER A 276 0.19 18.10 -7.87
C SER A 276 0.34 19.62 -7.88
N ARG A 277 -0.60 20.35 -7.26
CA ARG A 277 -0.54 21.82 -7.17
C ARG A 277 -0.94 22.26 -5.76
N ARG A 278 -0.07 23.01 -5.09
CA ARG A 278 -0.30 23.57 -3.74
C ARG A 278 -0.77 22.52 -2.72
N GLY A 279 -0.19 21.32 -2.77
CA GLY A 279 -0.54 20.23 -1.86
C GLY A 279 -1.74 19.37 -2.28
N ASN A 280 -2.58 19.85 -3.19
CA ASN A 280 -3.70 19.10 -3.77
C ASN A 280 -3.22 18.19 -4.90
N PHE A 281 -3.65 16.94 -4.84
CA PHE A 281 -3.28 15.87 -5.76
C PHE A 281 -4.52 15.43 -6.54
N SER A 282 -4.39 15.29 -7.87
CA SER A 282 -5.46 14.71 -8.69
C SER A 282 -4.87 13.95 -9.87
N ASN A 283 -5.45 12.78 -10.16
CA ASN A 283 -5.24 12.08 -11.42
C ASN A 283 -6.27 12.57 -12.46
N ARG A 284 -5.82 12.77 -13.70
CA ARG A 284 -6.64 13.15 -14.86
C ARG A 284 -6.29 12.25 -16.03
N ASN A 285 -7.12 12.27 -17.09
CA ASN A 285 -6.90 11.51 -18.32
C ASN A 285 -6.60 10.03 -18.03
N VAL A 286 -7.36 9.45 -17.10
CA VAL A 286 -7.22 8.04 -16.70
C VAL A 286 -7.67 7.17 -17.86
N GLN A 287 -6.79 6.26 -18.27
CA GLN A 287 -7.05 5.24 -19.26
C GLN A 287 -7.06 3.89 -18.52
N GLU A 288 -8.25 3.37 -18.25
CA GLU A 288 -8.39 2.07 -17.61
C GLU A 288 -7.94 0.95 -18.56
N GLY A 289 -7.28 -0.07 -18.00
CA GLY A 289 -6.79 -1.22 -18.73
C GLY A 289 -7.73 -2.41 -18.68
N ARG A 290 -7.15 -3.61 -18.52
CA ARG A 290 -7.92 -4.85 -18.38
C ARG A 290 -8.86 -4.86 -17.17
N ILE A 291 -8.56 -4.05 -16.14
CA ILE A 291 -9.47 -3.87 -15.01
C ILE A 291 -10.12 -2.47 -15.08
N LYS A 292 -11.46 -2.44 -15.06
CA LYS A 292 -12.26 -1.23 -15.18
C LYS A 292 -13.19 -1.07 -14.00
N LEU A 293 -13.23 0.12 -13.41
CA LEU A 293 -14.08 0.43 -12.27
C LEU A 293 -15.54 0.62 -12.72
N LEU A 294 -16.42 -0.29 -12.33
CA LEU A 294 -17.85 -0.19 -12.61
C LEU A 294 -18.63 0.57 -11.54
N GLY A 295 -18.17 0.52 -10.29
CA GLY A 295 -18.84 1.18 -9.18
C GLY A 295 -18.21 0.86 -7.83
N ARG A 296 -18.63 1.59 -6.81
CA ARG A 296 -18.20 1.40 -5.42
C ARG A 296 -19.37 1.65 -4.48
N LEU A 297 -19.32 1.05 -3.30
CA LEU A 297 -20.24 1.41 -2.21
C LEU A 297 -19.86 2.80 -1.68
N GLY A 298 -20.83 3.71 -1.59
CA GLY A 298 -20.59 5.05 -1.05
C GLY A 298 -20.18 4.99 0.42
N LEU A 299 -19.22 5.81 0.80
CA LEU A 299 -18.83 6.02 2.20
C LEU A 299 -19.62 7.17 2.82
N LEU A 300 -19.58 7.24 4.15
CA LEU A 300 -20.27 8.24 4.95
C LEU A 300 -19.34 9.40 5.30
N SER A 301 -19.93 10.55 5.60
CA SER A 301 -19.27 11.71 6.19
C SER A 301 -19.08 11.53 7.70
N GLN A 302 -18.24 12.39 8.28
CA GLN A 302 -18.05 12.46 9.73
C GLN A 302 -19.38 12.71 10.48
N GLY A 303 -20.21 13.61 9.96
CA GLY A 303 -21.51 13.95 10.55
C GLY A 303 -22.50 12.77 10.50
N GLU A 304 -22.55 12.05 9.39
CA GLU A 304 -23.38 10.84 9.26
C GLU A 304 -22.93 9.74 10.23
N ILE A 305 -21.62 9.48 10.35
CA ILE A 305 -21.10 8.48 11.31
C ILE A 305 -21.37 8.91 12.76
N SER A 306 -21.20 10.20 13.09
CA SER A 306 -21.55 10.71 14.42
C SER A 306 -23.04 10.56 14.74
N SER A 307 -23.92 10.72 13.74
CA SER A 307 -25.37 10.60 13.93
C SER A 307 -25.84 9.20 14.33
N VAL A 308 -25.04 8.17 14.03
CA VAL A 308 -25.30 6.76 14.40
C VAL A 308 -24.46 6.29 15.60
N GLY A 309 -23.76 7.19 16.28
CA GLY A 309 -23.02 6.90 17.52
C GLY A 309 -21.53 6.60 17.34
N ASN A 310 -20.91 6.94 16.20
CA ASN A 310 -19.52 6.59 15.83
C ASN A 310 -19.30 5.07 15.73
N LEU A 311 -18.06 4.63 15.52
CA LEU A 311 -17.70 3.22 15.30
C LEU A 311 -16.77 2.69 16.42
N PRO A 312 -16.85 1.40 16.79
CA PRO A 312 -17.93 0.49 16.46
C PRO A 312 -19.24 0.90 17.17
N ASN A 313 -20.36 0.41 16.68
CA ASN A 313 -21.67 0.59 17.31
C ASN A 313 -22.54 -0.67 17.13
N PHE A 314 -23.78 -0.64 17.62
CA PHE A 314 -24.69 -1.79 17.55
C PHE A 314 -24.95 -2.31 16.12
N GLN A 315 -24.87 -1.43 15.12
CA GLN A 315 -25.07 -1.79 13.71
C GLN A 315 -23.77 -2.11 12.97
N ASN A 316 -22.63 -1.60 13.44
CA ASN A 316 -21.33 -1.69 12.78
C ASN A 316 -20.30 -2.29 13.75
N PRO A 317 -19.89 -3.56 13.55
CA PRO A 317 -19.09 -4.30 14.54
C PRO A 317 -17.60 -3.95 14.55
N SER A 318 -17.14 -3.06 13.67
CA SER A 318 -15.76 -2.59 13.58
C SER A 318 -15.72 -1.07 13.70
N ASP A 319 -14.60 -0.54 14.16
CA ASP A 319 -14.24 0.88 14.08
C ASP A 319 -13.95 1.36 12.65
N HIS A 320 -13.84 0.44 11.68
CA HIS A 320 -13.65 0.73 10.26
C HIS A 320 -14.88 0.35 9.42
N MET A 321 -15.14 1.16 8.38
CA MET A 321 -16.14 0.90 7.36
C MET A 321 -15.59 -0.04 6.28
N PRO A 322 -16.38 -1.02 5.80
CA PRO A 322 -15.95 -1.87 4.69
C PRO A 322 -15.93 -1.08 3.38
N LEU A 323 -14.82 -1.17 2.65
CA LEU A 323 -14.74 -0.70 1.26
C LEU A 323 -15.20 -1.82 0.32
N MET A 324 -16.13 -1.52 -0.57
CA MET A 324 -16.61 -2.46 -1.59
C MET A 324 -16.54 -1.84 -2.98
N VAL A 325 -15.90 -2.54 -3.92
CA VAL A 325 -15.67 -2.07 -5.27
C VAL A 325 -16.06 -3.16 -6.26
N LYS A 326 -16.73 -2.77 -7.35
CA LYS A 326 -17.07 -3.65 -8.46
C LYS A 326 -16.19 -3.30 -9.65
N PHE A 327 -15.41 -4.29 -10.10
CA PHE A 327 -14.60 -4.19 -11.30
C PHE A 327 -15.15 -5.06 -12.42
N LEU A 328 -14.90 -4.65 -13.66
CA LEU A 328 -14.95 -5.50 -14.84
C LEU A 328 -13.52 -5.90 -15.20
N LEU A 329 -13.30 -7.20 -15.37
CA LEU A 329 -12.07 -7.74 -15.95
C LEU A 329 -12.34 -8.05 -17.43
N THR A 330 -11.64 -7.36 -18.34
CA THR A 330 -11.76 -7.53 -19.80
C THR A 330 -10.63 -8.34 -20.36
#